data_AF-E6VUK4-F1
#
_entry.id   AF-E6VUK4-F1
#
_cell.length_a   1.000
_cell.length_b   1.000
_cell.length_c   1.000
_cell.angle_alpha   90.00
_cell.angle_beta   90.00
_cell.angle_gamma   90.00
#
_symmetry.space_group_name_H-M   'P 1'
#
loop_
_entity.id
_entity.type
_entity.pdbx_description
1 polymer ?
#
loop_
_entity_poly.entity_id
_entity_poly.type
_entity_poly.pdbx_seq_one_letter_code
_entity_poly.pdbx_strand_id
1 'polypeptide(L)'
;MHRMWKFATLLAGLLTLMPQLALAAGEKAAELIVVADTRVLDSGIMLYFADLYNTNLLLFAVWAVALTAGYGVFLGLLMDVIMARTGLDLKSRKIIEH
;
A
#
# COMPACT_ATOMS: atom_id res chain seq x y z
N MET A 1 -44.92 26.36 1.56
CA MET A 1 -44.49 24.95 1.43
C MET A 1 -42.99 24.78 1.17
N HIS A 2 -42.37 25.50 0.21
CA HIS A 2 -40.91 25.38 -0.04
C HIS A 2 -39.99 25.68 1.16
N ARG A 3 -40.36 26.63 2.03
CA ARG A 3 -39.58 26.90 3.27
C ARG A 3 -39.61 25.73 4.24
N MET A 4 -40.76 25.06 4.40
CA MET A 4 -40.90 23.90 5.29
C MET A 4 -40.10 22.69 4.79
N TRP A 5 -40.03 22.48 3.49
CA TRP A 5 -39.18 21.44 2.91
C TRP A 5 -37.69 21.68 3.14
N LYS A 6 -37.22 22.93 3.03
CA LYS A 6 -35.83 23.29 3.36
C LYS A 6 -35.50 23.01 4.83
N PHE A 7 -36.43 23.28 5.74
CA PHE A 7 -36.29 22.94 7.17
C PHE A 7 -36.28 21.43 7.41
N ALA A 8 -37.17 20.67 6.75
CA ALA A 8 -37.22 19.22 6.87
C ALA A 8 -35.93 18.56 6.33
N THR A 9 -35.38 19.04 5.21
CA THR A 9 -34.11 18.52 4.68
C THR A 9 -32.92 18.85 5.56
N LEU A 10 -32.92 20.03 6.19
CA LEU A 10 -31.85 20.46 7.08
C LEU A 10 -31.88 19.66 8.40
N LEU A 11 -33.08 19.40 8.92
CA LEU A 11 -33.28 18.54 10.09
C LEU A 11 -32.91 17.08 9.80
N ALA A 12 -33.26 16.57 8.63
CA ALA A 12 -32.87 15.23 8.19
C ALA A 12 -31.33 15.11 8.07
N GLY A 13 -30.65 16.11 7.51
CA GLY A 13 -29.19 16.15 7.45
C GLY A 13 -28.53 16.19 8.83
N LEU A 14 -29.12 16.92 9.78
CA LEU A 14 -28.64 16.94 11.17
C LEU A 14 -28.81 15.58 11.87
N LEU A 15 -29.94 14.90 11.65
CA LEU A 15 -30.17 13.56 12.19
C LEU A 15 -29.19 12.52 11.64
N THR A 16 -28.74 12.66 10.37
CA THR A 16 -27.71 11.76 9.80
C THR A 16 -26.32 11.96 10.39
N LEU A 17 -26.05 13.09 11.03
CA LEU A 17 -24.76 13.39 11.66
C LEU A 17 -24.70 12.94 13.13
N MET A 18 -25.85 12.65 13.77
CA MET A 18 -25.90 12.17 15.15
C MET A 18 -25.11 10.87 15.42
N PRO A 19 -25.13 9.84 14.53
CA PRO A 19 -24.35 8.62 14.73
C PRO A 19 -22.84 8.87 14.79
N GLN A 20 -22.34 9.87 14.07
CA GLN A 20 -20.91 10.23 14.09
C GLN A 20 -20.51 10.84 15.44
N LEU A 21 -21.38 11.65 16.05
CA LEU A 21 -21.15 12.19 17.39
C LEU A 21 -21.22 11.09 18.45
N ALA A 22 -22.12 10.10 18.29
CA ALA A 22 -22.19 8.95 19.18
C ALA A 22 -20.95 8.04 19.07
N LEU A 23 -20.43 7.82 17.86
CA LEU A 23 -19.18 7.08 17.63
C LEU A 23 -17.95 7.82 18.15
N ALA A 24 -17.96 9.16 18.12
CA ALA A 24 -16.89 10.00 18.64
C ALA A 24 -16.94 10.20 20.17
N ALA A 25 -18.03 9.81 20.84
CA ALA A 25 -18.20 9.92 22.29
C ALA A 25 -17.59 8.74 23.08
N GLY A 26 -16.98 7.77 22.39
CA GLY A 26 -16.17 6.72 23.03
C GLY A 26 -14.89 7.27 23.63
N GLU A 27 -14.23 6.48 24.50
CA GLU A 27 -12.90 6.83 24.99
C GLU A 27 -11.94 7.11 23.83
N LYS A 28 -11.03 8.08 24.05
CA LYS A 28 -9.99 8.42 23.07
C LYS A 28 -9.30 7.14 22.64
N ALA A 29 -9.37 6.81 21.36
CA ALA A 29 -8.80 5.59 20.81
C ALA A 29 -7.37 5.42 21.35
N ALA A 30 -7.13 4.33 22.06
CA ALA A 30 -5.81 4.01 22.57
C ALA A 30 -4.84 3.98 21.39
N GLU A 31 -3.64 4.53 21.58
CA GLU A 31 -2.62 4.55 20.55
C GLU A 31 -2.22 3.10 20.22
N LEU A 32 -2.73 2.59 19.10
CA LEU A 32 -2.43 1.25 18.63
C LEU A 32 -1.03 1.28 18.00
N ILE A 33 -0.05 0.83 18.78
CA ILE A 33 1.32 0.65 18.29
C ILE A 33 1.38 -0.70 17.58
N VAL A 34 1.60 -0.67 16.27
CA VAL A 34 1.77 -1.88 15.46
C VAL A 34 3.23 -2.31 15.57
N VAL A 35 3.45 -3.51 16.10
CA VAL A 35 4.77 -4.11 16.31
C VAL A 35 4.80 -5.45 15.58
N ALA A 36 5.90 -5.74 14.89
CA ALA A 36 6.12 -7.03 14.26
C ALA A 36 6.39 -8.10 15.33
N ASP A 37 5.67 -9.23 15.26
CA ASP A 37 5.89 -10.37 16.16
C ASP A 37 7.11 -11.17 15.72
N THR A 38 8.20 -11.08 16.50
CA THR A 38 9.47 -11.75 16.20
C THR A 38 9.58 -13.15 16.79
N ARG A 39 8.63 -13.58 17.62
CA ARG A 39 8.72 -14.84 18.38
C ARG A 39 8.47 -16.09 17.54
N VAL A 40 7.83 -15.93 16.39
CA VAL A 40 7.44 -17.01 15.48
C VAL A 40 8.32 -17.03 14.22
N LEU A 41 9.35 -16.17 14.17
CA LEU A 41 10.22 -16.05 13.00
C LEU A 41 11.44 -16.95 13.14
N ASP A 42 11.45 -18.06 12.39
CA ASP A 42 12.59 -18.99 12.35
C ASP A 42 13.68 -18.55 11.35
N SER A 43 13.34 -17.69 10.39
CA SER A 43 14.29 -17.19 9.37
C SER A 43 15.03 -15.95 9.86
N GLY A 44 16.36 -16.02 9.91
CA GLY A 44 17.20 -14.89 10.35
C GLY A 44 17.07 -13.64 9.48
N ILE A 45 16.75 -13.78 8.19
CA ILE A 45 16.49 -12.64 7.29
C ILE A 45 15.15 -11.97 7.66
N MET A 46 14.11 -12.76 7.94
CA MET A 46 12.81 -12.24 8.35
C MET A 46 12.90 -11.57 9.72
N LEU A 47 13.67 -12.17 10.65
CA LEU A 47 13.96 -11.59 11.96
C LEU A 47 14.62 -10.21 11.82
N TYR A 48 15.63 -10.07 10.95
CA TYR A 48 16.29 -8.80 10.69
C TYR A 48 15.32 -7.70 10.23
N PHE A 49 14.45 -8.01 9.27
CA PHE A 49 13.47 -7.03 8.79
C PHE A 49 12.39 -6.70 9.82
N ALA A 50 11.96 -7.69 10.61
CA ALA A 50 11.00 -7.48 11.70
C ALA A 50 11.61 -6.62 12.83
N ASP A 51 12.87 -6.85 13.19
CA ASP A 51 13.59 -6.02 14.16
C ASP A 51 13.78 -4.59 13.65
N LEU A 52 14.11 -4.42 12.36
CA LEU A 52 14.18 -3.08 11.75
C LEU A 52 12.84 -2.36 11.77
N TYR A 53 11.74 -3.06 11.47
CA TYR A 53 10.40 -2.48 11.55
C TYR A 53 10.08 -1.96 12.96
N ASN A 54 10.54 -2.67 14.00
CA ASN A 54 10.31 -2.30 15.39
C ASN A 54 11.27 -1.22 15.91
N THR A 55 12.50 -1.15 15.39
CA THR A 55 13.58 -0.30 15.95
C THR A 55 13.93 0.92 15.11
N ASN A 56 13.81 0.84 13.77
CA ASN A 56 14.17 1.91 12.85
C ASN A 56 13.35 1.85 11.54
N LEU A 57 12.17 2.47 11.57
CA LEU A 57 11.26 2.52 10.41
C LEU A 57 11.90 3.15 9.16
N LEU A 58 12.81 4.12 9.32
CA LEU A 58 13.44 4.79 8.18
C LEU A 58 14.32 3.80 7.42
N LEU A 59 15.18 3.07 8.15
CA LEU A 59 16.04 2.06 7.52
C LEU A 59 15.21 0.92 6.91
N PHE A 60 14.13 0.50 7.58
CA PHE A 60 13.18 -0.46 7.00
C PHE A 60 12.58 0.04 5.68
N ALA A 61 12.13 1.30 5.63
CA ALA A 61 11.56 1.90 4.42
C ALA A 61 12.59 1.99 3.28
N VAL A 62 13.84 2.34 3.58
CA VAL A 62 14.93 2.36 2.58
C VAL A 62 15.15 0.97 1.99
N TRP A 63 15.17 -0.07 2.83
CA TRP A 63 15.27 -1.46 2.35
C TRP A 63 14.09 -1.85 1.47
N ALA A 64 12.86 -1.51 1.87
CA ALA A 64 11.67 -1.81 1.08
C ALA A 64 11.76 -1.18 -0.33
N VAL A 65 12.18 0.08 -0.42
CA VAL A 65 12.37 0.77 -1.71
C VAL A 65 13.50 0.13 -2.54
N ALA A 66 14.65 -0.12 -1.92
CA ALA A 66 15.81 -0.70 -2.60
C ALA A 66 15.51 -2.11 -3.14
N LEU A 67 14.87 -2.96 -2.35
CA LEU A 67 14.47 -4.30 -2.77
C LEU A 67 13.44 -4.25 -3.91
N THR A 68 12.43 -3.37 -3.80
CA THR A 68 11.41 -3.23 -4.86
C THR A 68 12.04 -2.79 -6.17
N ALA A 69 12.90 -1.77 -6.16
CA ALA A 69 13.61 -1.31 -7.35
C ALA A 69 14.54 -2.40 -7.91
N GLY A 70 15.29 -3.09 -7.03
CA GLY A 70 16.19 -4.17 -7.40
C GLY A 70 15.46 -5.35 -8.06
N TYR A 71 14.35 -5.80 -7.47
CA TYR A 71 13.52 -6.86 -8.03
C TYR A 71 12.86 -6.44 -9.36
N GLY A 72 12.42 -5.18 -9.48
CA GLY A 72 11.89 -4.65 -10.73
C GLY A 72 12.91 -4.72 -11.87
N VAL A 73 14.14 -4.26 -11.63
CA VAL A 73 15.23 -4.35 -12.61
C VAL A 73 15.58 -5.81 -12.91
N PHE A 74 15.71 -6.65 -11.88
CA PHE A 74 16.01 -8.06 -12.04
C PHE A 74 14.98 -8.79 -12.91
N LEU A 75 13.68 -8.58 -12.65
CA LEU A 75 12.60 -9.18 -13.43
C LEU A 75 12.56 -8.65 -14.86
N GLY A 76 12.82 -7.36 -15.07
CA GLY A 76 12.93 -6.77 -16.41
C GLY A 76 14.06 -7.42 -17.22
N LEU A 77 15.25 -7.51 -16.65
CA LEU A 77 16.40 -8.16 -17.29
C LEU A 77 16.15 -9.66 -17.53
N LEU A 78 15.50 -10.35 -16.58
CA LEU A 78 15.14 -11.74 -16.74
C LEU A 78 14.17 -11.93 -17.93
N MET A 79 13.19 -11.04 -18.06
CA MET A 79 12.25 -11.07 -19.17
C MET A 79 12.94 -10.83 -20.51
N ASP A 80 13.84 -9.84 -20.59
CA ASP A 80 14.63 -9.59 -21.81
C ASP A 80 15.42 -10.84 -22.24
N VAL A 81 16.00 -11.54 -21.26
CA VAL A 81 16.73 -12.79 -21.49
C VAL A 81 15.82 -13.92 -21.98
N ILE A 82 14.60 -14.03 -21.46
CA ILE A 82 13.62 -15.01 -21.91
C ILE A 82 13.17 -14.69 -23.35
N MET A 83 12.80 -13.44 -23.63
CA MET A 83 12.33 -12.99 -24.95
C MET A 83 13.38 -13.20 -26.05
N ALA A 84 14.66 -12.95 -25.74
CA ALA A 84 15.75 -13.21 -26.65
C ALA A 84 15.90 -14.70 -27.02
N ARG A 85 15.61 -15.62 -26.07
CA ARG A 85 15.68 -17.07 -26.32
C ARG A 85 14.45 -17.62 -27.04
N THR A 86 13.30 -16.96 -26.95
CA THR A 86 12.07 -17.38 -27.63
C THR A 86 11.96 -16.84 -29.06
N GLY A 87 12.95 -16.09 -29.55
CA GLY A 87 12.95 -15.55 -30.92
C GLY A 87 12.03 -14.35 -31.14
N LEU A 88 11.48 -13.77 -30.06
CA LEU A 88 10.71 -12.52 -30.06
C LEU A 88 11.63 -11.34 -29.73
N ASP A 89 12.79 -11.28 -30.39
CA ASP A 89 13.73 -10.19 -30.20
C ASP A 89 13.27 -8.96 -30.99
N LEU A 90 12.69 -7.99 -30.29
CA LEU A 90 12.23 -6.72 -30.85
C LEU A 90 13.36 -5.70 -31.07
N LYS A 91 14.63 -6.04 -30.78
CA LYS A 91 15.78 -5.13 -30.94
C LYS A 91 16.05 -4.76 -32.39
N SER A 92 15.72 -5.62 -33.36
CA SER A 92 15.83 -5.30 -34.79
C SER A 92 14.45 -5.23 -35.44
N ARG A 93 13.83 -4.04 -35.40
CA ARG A 93 12.64 -3.79 -36.22
C ARG A 93 13.11 -3.60 -37.67
N LYS A 94 12.95 -4.62 -38.53
CA LYS A 94 12.79 -4.34 -39.97
C LYS A 94 11.42 -3.69 -40.11
N ILE A 95 11.38 -2.36 -40.29
CA ILE A 95 10.17 -1.67 -40.71
C ILE A 95 9.88 -2.17 -42.12
N ILE A 96 9.00 -3.17 -42.22
CA ILE A 96 8.45 -3.60 -43.52
C ILE A 96 7.28 -2.65 -43.77
N GLU A 97 7.59 -1.49 -44.33
CA GLU A 97 6.62 -0.64 -45.01
C GLU A 97 6.36 -1.25 -46.40
N HIS A 98 5.22 -1.93 -46.53
CA HIS A 98 4.56 -2.24 -47.79
C HIS A 98 3.09 -1.81 -47.66
#